data_AF-A0A352A2P6-F1
#
_entry.id   AF-A0A352A2P6-F1
#
_cell.length_a   1.000
_cell.length_b   1.000
_cell.length_c   1.000
_cell.angle_alpha   90.00
_cell.angle_beta   90.00
_cell.angle_gamma   90.00
#
_symmetry.space_group_name_H-M   'P 1'
#
loop_
_entity.id
_entity.type
_entity.pdbx_description
1 polymer ?
#
loop_
_entity_poly.entity_id
_entity_poly.type
_entity_poly.pdbx_seq_one_letter_code
_entity_poly.pdbx_strand_id
1 'polypeptide(L)'
;MVSVNELALNKIRLEAIDTQEKLSIPENNIQMIPIFSNEDKALSVEDSCAANKSSLSDTWISFKNALNEIEIRALSALLQSNRDIKQFADENGIMLEVLADSINEKAFDHIGDNILELDESMVIYDEYREKTIMILGL
;
A
#
# COMPACT_ATOMS: atom_id res chain seq x y z
N MET A 1 -52.95 -9.30 0.08
CA MET A 1 -52.16 -10.47 -0.36
C MET A 1 -51.61 -10.14 -1.73
N VAL A 2 -50.29 -10.08 -1.89
CA VAL A 2 -49.66 -9.84 -3.20
C VAL A 2 -49.58 -11.19 -3.91
N SER A 3 -50.36 -11.37 -4.97
CA SER A 3 -50.31 -12.59 -5.78
C SER A 3 -49.22 -12.44 -6.84
N VAL A 4 -48.16 -13.24 -6.72
CA VAL A 4 -47.03 -13.26 -7.65
C VAL A 4 -47.48 -13.93 -8.94
N ASN A 5 -47.32 -13.25 -10.08
CA ASN A 5 -47.65 -13.82 -11.39
C ASN A 5 -46.53 -14.79 -11.82
N GLU A 6 -46.85 -16.08 -11.81
CA GLU A 6 -45.90 -17.17 -12.06
C GLU A 6 -45.26 -17.09 -13.46
N LEU A 7 -45.98 -16.57 -14.46
CA LEU A 7 -45.47 -16.38 -15.82
C LEU A 7 -44.40 -15.29 -15.89
N ALA A 8 -44.58 -14.19 -15.14
CA ALA A 8 -43.58 -13.12 -15.06
C ALA A 8 -42.33 -13.60 -14.32
N LEU A 9 -42.50 -14.38 -13.25
CA LEU A 9 -41.40 -14.96 -12.49
C LEU A 9 -40.56 -15.92 -13.34
N ASN A 10 -41.21 -16.75 -14.17
CA ASN A 10 -40.54 -17.68 -15.06
C ASN A 10 -39.75 -16.94 -16.17
N LYS A 11 -40.31 -15.85 -16.70
CA LYS A 11 -39.62 -15.01 -17.69
C LYS A 11 -38.35 -14.37 -17.12
N ILE A 12 -38.43 -13.80 -15.91
CA ILE A 12 -37.27 -13.22 -15.21
C ILE A 12 -36.21 -14.29 -14.94
N ARG A 13 -36.62 -15.51 -14.57
CA ARG A 13 -35.70 -16.63 -14.33
C ARG A 13 -34.92 -17.03 -15.58
N LEU A 14 -35.57 -17.05 -16.74
CA LEU A 14 -34.91 -17.38 -18.02
C LEU A 14 -33.96 -16.27 -18.48
N GLU A 15 -34.34 -15.00 -18.34
CA GLU A 15 -33.48 -13.85 -18.68
C GLU A 15 -32.23 -13.76 -17.79
N ALA A 16 -32.36 -14.12 -16.50
CA ALA A 16 -31.23 -14.17 -15.58
C ALA A 16 -30.21 -15.26 -15.94
N ILE A 17 -30.66 -16.43 -16.45
CA ILE A 17 -29.79 -17.53 -16.87
C ILE A 17 -28.92 -17.13 -18.08
N ASP A 18 -29.53 -16.51 -19.11
CA ASP A 18 -28.80 -16.08 -20.32
C ASP A 18 -27.69 -15.05 -20.01
N THR A 19 -27.93 -14.18 -19.03
CA THR A 19 -26.95 -13.16 -18.62
C THR A 19 -25.74 -13.77 -17.91
N GLN A 20 -25.92 -14.84 -17.11
CA GLN A 20 -24.83 -15.50 -16.40
C GLN A 20 -23.89 -16.29 -17.34
N GLU A 21 -24.44 -16.88 -18.40
CA GLU A 21 -23.62 -17.61 -19.38
C GLU A 21 -22.72 -16.66 -20.20
N LYS A 22 -23.19 -15.45 -20.53
CA LYS A 22 -22.39 -14.44 -21.24
C LYS A 22 -21.30 -13.77 -20.40
N LEU A 23 -21.43 -13.79 -19.07
CA LEU A 23 -20.43 -13.24 -18.14
C LEU A 23 -19.37 -14.27 -17.70
N SER A 24 -19.48 -15.51 -18.14
CA SER A 24 -18.48 -16.54 -17.83
C SER A 24 -17.20 -16.28 -18.63
N ILE A 25 -16.21 -15.64 -17.99
CA ILE A 25 -14.86 -15.53 -18.51
C ILE A 25 -14.28 -16.95 -18.57
N PRO A 26 -13.85 -17.46 -19.74
CA PRO A 26 -13.16 -18.74 -19.77
C PRO A 26 -11.89 -18.61 -18.93
N GLU A 27 -11.75 -19.45 -17.90
CA GLU A 27 -10.51 -19.60 -17.15
C GLU A 27 -9.49 -20.30 -18.05
N ASN A 28 -8.97 -19.56 -19.02
CA ASN A 28 -7.83 -19.97 -19.81
C ASN A 28 -6.59 -19.83 -18.94
N ASN A 29 -6.36 -20.87 -18.13
CA ASN A 29 -5.06 -21.33 -17.64
C ASN A 29 -3.96 -20.26 -17.69
N ILE A 30 -3.96 -19.33 -16.72
CA ILE A 30 -2.78 -18.51 -16.45
C ILE A 30 -1.75 -19.48 -15.87
N GLN A 31 -1.04 -20.14 -16.78
CA GLN A 31 0.22 -20.76 -16.44
C GLN A 31 1.11 -19.65 -15.88
N MET A 32 1.61 -19.90 -14.69
CA MET A 32 2.81 -19.31 -14.15
C MET A 32 3.88 -19.26 -15.26
N ILE A 33 4.19 -18.07 -15.75
CA ILE A 33 5.38 -17.84 -16.58
C ILE A 33 5.99 -16.51 -16.14
N PRO A 34 7.26 -16.49 -15.68
CA PRO A 34 7.96 -15.26 -15.42
C PRO A 34 8.28 -14.61 -16.77
N ILE A 35 7.73 -13.43 -17.03
CA ILE A 35 8.11 -12.65 -18.21
C ILE A 35 9.34 -11.83 -17.83
N PHE A 36 10.50 -12.49 -17.89
CA PHE A 36 11.75 -11.87 -18.29
C PHE A 36 11.87 -11.96 -19.81
N SER A 37 12.10 -10.82 -20.46
CA SER A 37 12.91 -10.62 -21.69
C SER A 37 12.91 -9.10 -21.93
N ASN A 38 13.93 -8.32 -21.52
CA ASN A 38 15.29 -8.20 -22.10
C ASN A 38 15.17 -7.61 -23.53
N GLU A 39 15.84 -6.54 -23.99
CA GLU A 39 17.12 -5.85 -23.73
C GLU A 39 16.93 -4.37 -24.23
N ASP A 40 17.57 -3.29 -23.77
CA ASP A 40 18.96 -3.03 -23.42
C ASP A 40 19.03 -1.77 -22.52
N LYS A 41 19.64 -1.86 -21.34
CA LYS A 41 20.79 -1.01 -20.94
C LYS A 41 21.26 -1.41 -19.54
N ALA A 42 22.28 -2.25 -19.54
CA ALA A 42 23.22 -2.56 -18.48
C ALA A 42 23.09 -1.78 -17.15
N LEU A 43 22.80 -2.50 -16.06
CA LEU A 43 23.76 -2.62 -14.96
C LEU A 43 23.38 -3.79 -14.05
N SER A 44 24.21 -4.83 -14.09
CA SER A 44 24.28 -5.84 -13.04
C SER A 44 24.82 -5.18 -11.77
N VAL A 45 24.09 -5.33 -10.67
CA VAL A 45 24.73 -5.55 -9.38
C VAL A 45 23.83 -6.46 -8.55
N GLU A 46 24.22 -7.72 -8.53
CA GLU A 46 24.18 -8.57 -7.35
C GLU A 46 24.30 -7.76 -6.05
N ASP A 47 23.33 -7.92 -5.14
CA ASP A 47 23.65 -7.90 -3.72
C ASP A 47 22.73 -8.84 -2.93
N SER A 48 23.24 -10.04 -2.71
CA SER A 48 22.89 -10.82 -1.53
C SER A 48 23.55 -10.17 -0.31
N CYS A 49 22.88 -9.23 0.37
CA CYS A 49 23.28 -8.77 1.70
C CYS A 49 22.03 -8.27 2.45
N ALA A 50 21.83 -8.50 3.74
CA ALA A 50 22.64 -9.17 4.73
C ALA A 50 21.71 -9.68 5.84
N ALA A 51 22.10 -10.81 6.41
CA ALA A 51 21.60 -11.33 7.66
C ALA A 51 21.71 -10.27 8.78
N ASN A 52 20.59 -9.61 9.08
CA ASN A 52 20.27 -8.99 10.38
C ASN A 52 18.80 -8.53 10.45
N LYS A 53 17.87 -9.39 10.03
CA LYS A 53 16.42 -9.07 10.00
C LYS A 53 15.57 -10.00 10.86
N SER A 54 16.15 -10.59 11.90
CA SER A 54 15.54 -11.71 12.64
C SER A 54 14.33 -11.33 13.52
N SER A 55 13.68 -10.18 13.32
CA SER A 55 12.44 -9.82 14.01
C SER A 55 11.51 -8.84 13.27
N LEU A 56 11.86 -8.35 12.08
CA LEU A 56 11.00 -7.42 11.35
C LEU A 56 10.11 -8.19 10.37
N SER A 57 8.79 -8.10 10.60
CA SER A 57 7.77 -8.64 9.70
C SER A 57 7.95 -8.11 8.28
N ASP A 58 7.79 -9.00 7.30
CA ASP A 58 7.90 -8.70 5.86
C ASP A 58 7.06 -7.48 5.43
N THR A 59 5.92 -7.30 6.10
CA THR A 59 5.02 -6.15 5.92
C THR A 59 5.69 -4.79 6.11
N TRP A 60 6.49 -4.63 7.17
CA TRP A 60 7.17 -3.37 7.50
C TRP A 60 8.33 -3.07 6.56
N ILE A 61 8.93 -4.13 6.02
CA ILE A 61 9.98 -4.05 5.01
C ILE A 61 9.38 -3.58 3.68
N SER A 62 8.26 -4.16 3.28
CA SER A 62 7.50 -3.75 2.09
C SER A 62 7.05 -2.29 2.21
N PHE A 63 6.50 -1.91 3.37
CA PHE A 63 6.16 -0.53 3.67
C PHE A 63 7.36 0.42 3.48
N LYS A 64 8.52 0.10 4.08
CA LYS A 64 9.75 0.89 3.89
C LYS A 64 10.12 1.04 2.41
N ASN A 65 10.01 -0.03 1.63
CA ASN A 65 10.36 -0.02 0.21
C ASN A 65 9.35 0.76 -0.65
N ALA A 66 8.10 0.89 -0.20
CA ALA A 66 7.08 1.69 -0.88
C ALA A 66 7.21 3.19 -0.60
N LEU A 67 7.91 3.58 0.48
CA LEU A 67 8.12 4.98 0.82
C LEU A 67 9.11 5.66 -0.14
N ASN A 68 8.80 6.90 -0.49
CA ASN A 68 9.66 7.78 -1.27
C ASN A 68 10.77 8.37 -0.38
N GLU A 69 11.83 8.87 -1.01
CA GLU A 69 12.93 9.52 -0.29
C GLU A 69 12.46 10.68 0.59
N ILE A 70 11.49 11.47 0.11
CA ILE A 70 10.90 12.58 0.85
C ILE A 70 10.17 12.09 2.11
N GLU A 71 9.41 11.01 2.00
CA GLU A 71 8.64 10.42 3.10
C GLU A 71 9.56 9.77 4.14
N ILE A 72 10.62 9.08 3.69
CA ILE A 72 11.66 8.53 4.56
C ILE A 72 12.35 9.64 5.35
N ARG A 73 12.70 10.76 4.69
CA ARG A 73 13.28 11.94 5.33
C ARG A 73 12.30 12.59 6.30
N ALA A 74 11.01 12.64 5.96
CA ALA A 74 9.95 13.15 6.82
C ALA A 74 9.81 12.33 8.10
N LEU A 75 9.72 11.00 7.99
CA LEU A 75 9.68 10.10 9.14
C LEU A 75 10.94 10.18 9.99
N SER A 76 12.11 10.31 9.36
CA SER A 76 13.37 10.51 10.07
C SER A 76 13.39 11.84 10.84
N ALA A 77 12.86 12.91 10.26
CA ALA A 77 12.73 14.21 10.91
C ALA A 77 11.79 14.16 12.13
N LEU A 78 10.65 13.47 11.99
CA LEU A 78 9.70 13.23 13.08
C LEU A 78 10.33 12.48 14.25
N LEU A 79 11.09 11.43 13.97
CA LEU A 79 11.72 10.60 15.00
C LEU A 79 12.82 11.33 15.77
N GLN A 80 13.54 12.23 15.10
CA GLN A 80 14.65 12.99 15.70
C GLN A 80 14.20 14.23 16.48
N SER A 81 12.91 14.61 16.42
CA SER A 81 12.32 15.79 17.10
C SER A 81 13.09 17.12 16.89
N ASN A 82 13.97 17.20 15.89
CA ASN A 82 14.92 18.29 15.72
C ASN A 82 14.55 19.23 14.56
N ARG A 83 13.61 18.83 13.72
CA ARG A 83 13.20 19.61 12.56
C ARG A 83 11.67 19.72 12.53
N ASP A 84 11.17 20.94 12.37
CA ASP A 84 9.74 21.17 12.18
C ASP A 84 9.29 20.50 10.88
N ILE A 85 8.42 19.51 11.02
CA ILE A 85 7.88 18.75 9.89
C ILE A 85 7.06 19.63 8.94
N LYS A 86 6.42 20.68 9.48
CA LYS A 86 5.73 21.72 8.72
C LYS A 86 6.70 22.43 7.77
N GLN A 87 7.83 22.89 8.29
CA GLN A 87 8.86 23.55 7.49
C GLN A 87 9.45 22.60 6.43
N PHE A 88 9.65 21.32 6.78
CA PHE A 88 10.11 20.32 5.79
C PHE A 88 9.10 20.15 4.64
N ALA A 89 7.81 20.08 4.94
CA ALA A 89 6.78 19.95 3.92
C ALA A 89 6.74 21.20 3.01
N ASP A 90 6.78 22.40 3.61
CA ASP A 90 6.83 23.68 2.89
C ASP A 90 8.07 23.80 1.99
N GLU A 91 9.25 23.40 2.47
CA GLU A 91 10.52 23.39 1.71
C GLU A 91 10.45 22.48 0.48
N ASN A 92 9.75 21.35 0.58
CA ASN A 92 9.59 20.40 -0.51
C ASN A 92 8.37 20.74 -1.40
N GLY A 93 7.62 21.81 -1.09
CA GLY A 93 6.44 22.24 -1.84
C GLY A 93 5.25 21.26 -1.73
N ILE A 94 5.17 20.51 -0.62
CA ILE A 94 4.14 19.51 -0.37
C ILE A 94 3.31 19.96 0.84
N MET A 95 1.99 19.82 0.77
CA MET A 95 1.12 20.06 1.93
C MET A 95 1.33 18.96 2.97
N LEU A 96 1.42 19.34 4.25
CA LEU A 96 1.66 18.38 5.34
C LEU A 96 0.58 17.28 5.38
N GLU A 97 -0.67 17.64 5.10
CA GLU A 97 -1.82 16.73 5.00
C GLU A 97 -1.58 15.68 3.92
N VAL A 98 -1.15 16.10 2.73
CA VAL A 98 -0.87 15.20 1.60
C VAL A 98 0.30 14.29 1.92
N LEU A 99 1.32 14.79 2.63
CA LEU A 99 2.46 13.97 3.05
C LEU A 99 2.04 12.90 4.06
N ALA A 100 1.25 13.29 5.07
CA ALA A 100 0.73 12.36 6.07
C ALA A 100 -0.21 11.33 5.44
N ASP A 101 -1.12 11.77 4.57
CA ASP A 101 -2.05 10.90 3.84
C ASP A 101 -1.30 9.91 2.94
N SER A 102 -0.27 10.35 2.19
CA SER A 102 0.55 9.46 1.36
C SER A 102 1.23 8.37 2.18
N ILE A 103 1.76 8.73 3.36
CA ILE A 103 2.40 7.76 4.25
C ILE A 103 1.36 6.81 4.85
N ASN A 104 0.20 7.33 5.30
CA ASN A 104 -0.88 6.52 5.86
C ASN A 104 -1.52 5.60 4.82
N GLU A 105 -1.68 6.03 3.57
CA GLU A 105 -2.16 5.19 2.46
C GLU A 105 -1.23 4.00 2.24
N LYS A 106 0.08 4.23 2.15
CA LYS A 106 1.08 3.16 2.04
C LYS A 106 1.12 2.26 3.26
N ALA A 107 0.95 2.84 4.45
CA ALA A 107 0.86 2.08 5.68
C ALA A 107 -0.39 1.20 5.68
N PHE A 108 -1.52 1.71 5.22
CA PHE A 108 -2.76 0.96 5.10
C PHE A 108 -2.65 -0.18 4.08
N ASP A 109 -2.04 0.06 2.92
CA ASP A 109 -1.84 -0.96 1.88
C ASP A 109 -0.97 -2.15 2.34
N HIS A 110 0.01 -1.87 3.20
CA HIS A 110 0.95 -2.88 3.67
C HIS A 110 0.59 -3.42 5.06
N ILE A 111 0.54 -2.53 6.05
CA ILE A 111 0.31 -2.82 7.47
C ILE A 111 -1.18 -3.02 7.77
N GLY A 112 -2.08 -2.38 7.00
CA GLY A 112 -3.52 -2.40 7.25
C GLY A 112 -3.97 -1.38 8.29
N ASP A 113 -3.10 -0.43 8.67
CA ASP A 113 -3.39 0.56 9.69
C ASP A 113 -2.67 1.90 9.41
N ASN A 114 -3.20 2.98 9.99
CA ASN A 114 -2.58 4.29 9.95
C ASN A 114 -1.49 4.37 11.02
N ILE A 115 -0.30 4.82 10.63
CA ILE A 115 0.85 4.94 11.55
C ILE A 115 1.10 6.38 11.99
N LEU A 116 0.55 7.35 11.26
CA LEU A 116 0.65 8.77 11.56
C LEU A 116 -0.70 9.32 12.02
N GLU A 117 -0.63 10.18 13.01
CA GLU A 117 -1.69 11.09 13.42
C GLU A 117 -1.34 12.49 12.93
N LEU A 118 -2.29 13.13 12.24
CA LEU A 118 -2.19 14.52 11.84
C LEU A 118 -3.35 15.30 12.47
N ASP A 119 -3.04 16.00 13.55
CA ASP A 119 -3.93 16.96 14.19
C ASP A 119 -3.26 18.36 14.12
N GLU A 120 -2.86 18.94 15.25
CA GLU A 120 -2.10 20.20 15.28
C GLU A 120 -0.67 20.05 14.72
N SER A 121 -0.09 18.86 14.85
CA SER A 121 1.23 18.49 14.34
C SER A 121 1.20 17.04 13.85
N MET A 122 2.14 16.71 12.95
CA MET A 122 2.30 15.34 12.47
C MET A 122 3.10 14.56 13.51
N VAL A 123 2.56 13.42 13.96
CA VAL A 123 3.18 12.56 14.97
C VAL A 123 2.99 11.09 14.57
N ILE A 124 3.96 10.25 14.92
CA ILE A 124 3.85 8.80 14.74
C ILE A 124 3.20 8.24 16.00
N TYR A 125 2.22 7.35 15.87
CA TYR A 125 1.66 6.66 17.04
C TYR A 125 2.73 5.89 17.79
N ASP A 126 2.68 5.92 19.12
CA ASP A 126 3.71 5.32 19.97
C ASP A 126 3.92 3.82 19.70
N GLU A 127 2.85 3.09 19.38
CA GLU A 127 2.90 1.66 19.05
C GLU A 127 3.69 1.34 17.77
N TYR A 128 3.80 2.32 16.88
CA TYR A 128 4.47 2.21 15.58
C TYR A 128 5.84 2.90 15.58
N ARG A 129 6.14 3.73 16.58
CA ARG A 129 7.39 4.48 16.68
C ARG A 129 8.62 3.58 16.70
N GLU A 130 8.65 2.57 17.56
CA GLU A 130 9.79 1.62 17.64
C GLU A 130 9.99 0.85 16.33
N LYS A 131 8.90 0.36 15.74
CA LYS A 131 8.95 -0.36 14.45
C LYS A 131 9.50 0.54 13.33
N THR A 132 9.08 1.80 13.32
CA THR A 132 9.54 2.81 12.35
C THR A 132 11.04 3.10 12.51
N ILE A 133 11.53 3.21 13.74
CA ILE A 133 12.98 3.34 14.02
C ILE A 133 13.75 2.12 13.52
N MET A 134 13.26 0.91 13.83
CA MET A 134 13.91 -0.33 13.41
C MET A 134 14.01 -0.46 11.89
N ILE A 135 12.95 -0.10 11.14
CA ILE A 135 13.02 -0.17 9.67
C ILE A 135 13.93 0.90 9.08
N LEU A 136 13.99 2.10 9.67
CA LEU A 136 14.85 3.19 9.20
C LEU A 136 16.31 3.01 9.59
N GLY A 137 16.60 2.18 10.60
CA GLY A 137 17.95 1.94 11.10
C GLY A 137 18.52 3.13 11.87
N LEU A 138 17.65 3.84 12.60
CA LEU A 138 17.97 5.01 13.41
C LEU A 138 18.25 4.65 14.88
#